data_AF-A0A395X5F5-F1
#
_entry.id   AF-A0A395X5F5-F1
#
_cell.length_a   1.000
_cell.length_b   1.000
_cell.length_c   1.000
_cell.angle_alpha   90.00
_cell.angle_beta   90.00
_cell.angle_gamma   90.00
#
_symmetry.space_group_name_H-M   'P 1'
#
loop_
_entity.id
_entity.type
_entity.pdbx_description
1 polymer ?
#
loop_
_entity_poly.entity_id
_entity_poly.type
_entity_poly.pdbx_seq_one_letter_code
_entity_poly.pdbx_strand_id
1 'polypeptide(L)'
;MKHPISPDTSGLYEKIWNFVREQLSVRYPFFRRLLWNFSFQESAETSSAGTDGSVIYFCPDFLIKTFQDDPDTLEKLFLHMLYHCLFLHLILEIPSEARRWDQACDLAVYRLIHHEKKEYRPAILYSQNPELPETCAMDDHQFWKQADRKKLLEQMKNLWNNSYGTGGFGLYGSDGRGTSPGSLQEEISLREKHRYDFHRFLRHFAVHREELHTDTDSFDYIPYLYGLEHYGNMPLIEHLEYQEVNRMEELVIAIDTSGSCSAATVRRFMEETYGILSDHENFFRKMNLYIIQCDSFIQDVIHVTCEDDWKNYLTHITIHGRGGTDFRPVFAYVQNLRNTGALRNLKGLLYFTDGDGIYPERPTDYQTAFIFYREKALHQKVPVWAHKLYMDET
;
A
#
# COMPACT_ATOMS: atom_id res chain seq x y z
N MET A 1 16.08 -30.39 -47.11
CA MET A 1 15.38 -29.14 -47.54
C MET A 1 14.28 -28.89 -46.52
N LYS A 2 14.26 -27.83 -45.72
CA LYS A 2 14.81 -26.48 -45.84
C LYS A 2 15.46 -26.02 -44.53
N HIS A 3 16.47 -25.16 -44.68
CA HIS A 3 17.28 -24.50 -43.66
C HIS A 3 16.50 -23.37 -42.93
N PRO A 4 17.09 -22.76 -41.89
CA PRO A 4 16.46 -22.33 -40.65
C PRO A 4 15.83 -20.94 -40.77
N ILE A 5 14.89 -20.66 -39.89
CA ILE A 5 14.51 -19.29 -39.57
C ILE A 5 14.77 -19.16 -38.08
N SER A 6 15.94 -18.63 -37.73
CA SER A 6 16.06 -17.80 -36.54
C SER A 6 15.38 -16.48 -36.91
N PRO A 7 14.20 -16.18 -36.34
CA PRO A 7 13.90 -14.79 -36.07
C PRO A 7 14.83 -14.36 -34.95
N ASP A 8 15.01 -13.07 -34.81
CA ASP A 8 15.69 -12.44 -33.68
C ASP A 8 14.83 -12.66 -32.40
N THR A 9 14.74 -13.90 -31.93
CA THR A 9 13.91 -14.33 -30.79
C THR A 9 14.53 -13.96 -29.46
N SER A 10 15.82 -13.62 -29.43
CA SER A 10 16.52 -13.27 -28.18
C SER A 10 15.86 -12.09 -27.47
N GLY A 11 15.29 -11.14 -28.22
CA GLY A 11 14.58 -10.00 -27.65
C GLY A 11 13.14 -10.30 -27.22
N LEU A 12 12.50 -11.35 -27.75
CA LEU A 12 11.09 -11.65 -27.42
C LEU A 12 10.97 -12.20 -26.00
N TYR A 13 11.79 -13.17 -25.64
CA TYR A 13 11.75 -13.77 -24.30
C TYR A 13 12.11 -12.76 -23.22
N GLU A 14 13.11 -11.92 -23.50
CA GLU A 14 13.50 -10.82 -22.62
C GLU A 14 12.36 -9.81 -22.45
N LYS A 15 11.62 -9.48 -23.52
CA LYS A 15 10.42 -8.63 -23.43
C LYS A 15 9.31 -9.25 -22.58
N ILE A 16 9.04 -10.54 -22.72
CA ILE A 16 8.03 -11.25 -21.93
C ILE A 16 8.42 -11.20 -20.44
N TRP A 17 9.65 -11.59 -20.11
CA TRP A 17 10.12 -11.57 -18.73
C TRP A 17 10.21 -10.17 -18.14
N ASN A 18 10.63 -9.17 -18.92
CA ASN A 18 10.61 -7.77 -18.51
C ASN A 18 9.19 -7.28 -18.24
N PHE A 19 8.23 -7.63 -19.09
CA PHE A 19 6.82 -7.30 -18.88
C PHE A 19 6.30 -7.91 -17.57
N VAL A 20 6.50 -9.22 -17.35
CA VAL A 20 6.11 -9.92 -16.11
C VAL A 20 6.75 -9.26 -14.89
N ARG A 21 8.06 -8.98 -14.97
CA ARG A 21 8.81 -8.29 -13.92
C ARG A 21 8.26 -6.89 -13.63
N GLU A 22 7.90 -6.13 -14.66
CA GLU A 22 7.33 -4.79 -14.53
C GLU A 22 5.97 -4.84 -13.86
N GLN A 23 5.08 -5.76 -14.26
CA GLN A 23 3.78 -5.97 -13.63
C GLN A 23 3.94 -6.31 -12.15
N LEU A 24 4.83 -7.25 -11.81
CA LEU A 24 5.14 -7.58 -10.43
C LEU A 24 5.76 -6.40 -9.67
N SER A 25 6.59 -5.58 -10.32
CA SER A 25 7.19 -4.40 -9.71
C SER A 25 6.16 -3.30 -9.41
N VAL A 26 5.09 -3.22 -10.21
CA VAL A 26 3.96 -2.31 -9.96
C VAL A 26 3.09 -2.84 -8.83
N ARG A 27 2.80 -4.15 -8.83
CA ARG A 27 1.92 -4.79 -7.83
C ARG A 27 2.58 -4.94 -6.47
N TYR A 28 3.88 -5.19 -6.45
CA TYR A 28 4.70 -5.37 -5.26
C TYR A 28 5.94 -4.45 -5.33
N PRO A 29 5.78 -3.12 -5.14
CA PRO A 29 6.89 -2.17 -5.27
C PRO A 29 8.08 -2.47 -4.36
N PHE A 30 7.83 -3.09 -3.22
CA PHE A 30 8.86 -3.52 -2.28
C PHE A 30 9.78 -4.62 -2.85
N PHE A 31 9.26 -5.48 -3.72
CA PHE A 31 10.03 -6.51 -4.41
C PHE A 31 10.73 -6.01 -5.67
N ARG A 32 10.51 -4.77 -6.10
CA ARG A 32 11.09 -4.24 -7.34
C ARG A 32 12.60 -4.45 -7.39
N ARG A 33 13.37 -4.03 -6.39
CA ARG A 33 14.85 -4.21 -6.43
C ARG A 33 15.26 -5.68 -6.55
N LEU A 34 14.54 -6.57 -5.89
CA LEU A 34 14.77 -8.01 -5.90
C LEU A 34 14.47 -8.63 -7.26
N LEU A 35 13.30 -8.33 -7.83
CA LEU A 35 12.89 -8.83 -9.14
C LEU A 35 13.87 -8.40 -10.24
N TRP A 36 14.43 -7.20 -10.12
CA TRP A 36 15.40 -6.66 -11.08
C TRP A 36 16.83 -7.20 -10.93
N ASN A 37 17.12 -7.96 -9.87
CA ASN A 37 18.39 -8.67 -9.74
C ASN A 37 18.44 -9.98 -10.54
N PHE A 38 17.28 -10.49 -10.97
CA PHE A 38 17.24 -11.69 -11.81
C PHE A 38 17.65 -11.37 -13.25
N SER A 39 18.48 -12.27 -13.78
CA SER A 39 18.74 -12.40 -15.21
C SER A 39 17.96 -13.59 -15.76
N PHE A 40 17.73 -13.61 -17.08
CA PHE A 40 16.95 -14.65 -17.74
C PHE A 40 17.84 -15.41 -18.72
N GLN A 41 17.81 -16.73 -18.66
CA GLN A 41 18.61 -17.59 -19.54
C GLN A 41 17.78 -18.76 -20.07
N GLU A 42 17.85 -19.00 -21.37
CA GLU A 42 17.23 -20.18 -21.98
C GLU A 42 17.97 -21.44 -21.52
N SER A 43 17.23 -22.51 -21.20
CA SER A 43 17.81 -23.80 -20.83
C SER A 43 17.05 -24.96 -21.47
N ALA A 44 17.80 -25.89 -22.06
CA ALA A 44 17.27 -27.16 -22.58
C ALA A 44 17.12 -28.22 -21.49
N GLU A 45 17.59 -27.95 -20.26
CA GLU A 45 17.54 -28.89 -19.14
C GLU A 45 16.16 -28.93 -18.46
N THR A 46 15.31 -27.93 -18.73
CA THR A 46 13.97 -27.82 -18.16
C THR A 46 12.90 -27.81 -19.24
N SER A 47 11.71 -28.31 -18.93
CA SER A 47 10.50 -28.14 -19.73
C SER A 47 9.60 -27.00 -19.20
N SER A 48 9.98 -26.37 -18.09
CA SER A 48 9.27 -25.25 -17.45
C SER A 48 10.23 -24.08 -17.19
N ALA A 49 10.25 -23.52 -15.98
CA ALA A 49 11.25 -22.55 -15.54
C ALA A 49 11.64 -22.79 -14.08
N GLY A 50 12.88 -22.47 -13.72
CA GLY A 50 13.38 -22.55 -12.34
C GLY A 50 14.55 -21.60 -12.11
N THR A 51 15.02 -21.50 -10.86
CA THR A 51 16.04 -20.51 -10.50
C THR A 51 17.14 -21.04 -9.58
N ASP A 52 18.33 -20.46 -9.70
CA ASP A 52 19.45 -20.60 -8.76
C ASP A 52 19.56 -19.42 -7.76
N GLY A 53 18.59 -18.49 -7.81
CA GLY A 53 18.55 -17.27 -7.01
C GLY A 53 19.20 -16.04 -7.66
N SER A 54 19.83 -16.17 -8.82
CA SER A 54 20.35 -15.05 -9.63
C SER A 54 19.87 -15.10 -11.09
N VAL A 55 19.66 -16.29 -11.62
CA VAL A 55 19.23 -16.55 -13.00
C VAL A 55 17.92 -17.34 -12.95
N ILE A 56 16.96 -16.95 -13.79
CA ILE A 56 15.79 -17.75 -14.10
C ILE A 56 16.09 -18.49 -15.40
N TYR A 57 16.21 -19.81 -15.30
CA TYR A 57 16.38 -20.72 -16.41
C TYR A 57 15.01 -21.14 -16.92
N PHE A 58 14.76 -21.05 -18.22
CA PHE A 58 13.43 -21.35 -18.77
C PHE A 58 13.49 -22.05 -20.13
N CYS A 59 12.45 -22.84 -20.40
CA CYS A 59 12.17 -23.38 -21.72
C CYS A 59 11.42 -22.33 -22.57
N PRO A 60 11.93 -21.96 -23.78
CA PRO A 60 11.28 -20.98 -24.64
C PRO A 60 9.84 -21.33 -25.04
N ASP A 61 9.57 -22.61 -25.34
CA ASP A 61 8.25 -23.06 -25.76
C ASP A 61 7.23 -22.97 -24.61
N PHE A 62 7.67 -23.28 -23.39
CA PHE A 62 6.87 -23.08 -22.18
C PHE A 62 6.53 -21.61 -21.97
N LEU A 63 7.54 -20.73 -22.04
CA LEU A 63 7.36 -19.30 -21.82
C LEU A 63 6.34 -18.69 -22.80
N ILE A 64 6.49 -18.96 -24.11
CA ILE A 64 5.58 -18.43 -25.12
C ILE A 64 4.16 -18.96 -24.87
N LYS A 65 4.01 -20.27 -24.66
CA LYS A 65 2.70 -20.90 -24.52
C LYS A 65 1.98 -20.40 -23.28
N THR A 66 2.66 -20.38 -22.13
CA THR A 66 2.06 -19.91 -20.87
C THR A 66 1.71 -18.43 -20.96
N PHE A 67 2.54 -17.59 -21.60
CA PHE A 67 2.21 -16.17 -21.78
C PHE A 67 1.00 -15.95 -22.71
N GLN A 68 0.83 -16.78 -23.74
CA GLN A 68 -0.32 -16.71 -24.64
C GLN A 68 -1.61 -17.19 -23.97
N ASP A 69 -1.53 -18.24 -23.16
CA ASP A 69 -2.68 -18.83 -22.48
C ASP A 69 -3.14 -17.95 -21.31
N ASP A 70 -2.23 -17.58 -20.40
CA ASP A 70 -2.50 -16.73 -19.23
C ASP A 70 -1.21 -16.06 -18.69
N PRO A 71 -0.99 -14.75 -18.95
CA PRO A 71 0.15 -14.01 -18.42
C PRO A 71 0.26 -14.04 -16.89
N ASP A 72 -0.87 -14.09 -16.16
CA ASP A 72 -0.88 -14.08 -14.69
C ASP A 72 -0.21 -15.34 -14.12
N THR A 73 -0.21 -16.44 -14.86
CA THR A 73 0.47 -17.68 -14.47
C THR A 73 2.00 -17.49 -14.42
N LEU A 74 2.58 -16.72 -15.34
CA LEU A 74 4.02 -16.40 -15.29
C LEU A 74 4.36 -15.43 -14.16
N GLU A 75 3.46 -14.49 -13.85
CA GLU A 75 3.62 -13.60 -12.69
C GLU A 75 3.63 -14.40 -11.38
N LYS A 76 2.69 -15.34 -11.22
CA LYS A 76 2.64 -16.24 -10.06
C LYS A 76 3.90 -17.09 -9.97
N LEU A 77 4.38 -17.64 -11.08
CA LEU A 77 5.59 -18.45 -11.12
C LEU A 77 6.85 -17.66 -10.73
N PHE A 78 6.99 -16.43 -11.22
CA PHE A 78 8.12 -15.58 -10.85
C PHE A 78 8.05 -15.18 -9.38
N LEU A 79 6.86 -14.79 -8.89
CA LEU A 79 6.67 -14.51 -7.48
C LEU A 79 6.98 -15.72 -6.59
N HIS A 80 6.58 -16.93 -7.02
CA HIS A 80 6.88 -18.20 -6.37
C HIS A 80 8.40 -18.42 -6.24
N MET A 81 9.13 -18.34 -7.35
CA MET A 81 10.61 -18.43 -7.37
C MET A 81 11.28 -17.39 -6.47
N LEU A 82 10.77 -16.15 -6.44
CA LEU A 82 11.27 -15.10 -5.56
C LEU A 82 11.09 -15.46 -4.08
N TYR A 83 9.95 -16.02 -3.68
CA TYR A 83 9.72 -16.45 -2.30
C TYR A 83 10.63 -17.60 -1.88
N HIS A 84 10.94 -18.55 -2.79
CA HIS A 84 11.95 -19.56 -2.51
C HIS A 84 13.33 -18.95 -2.21
N CYS A 85 13.69 -17.88 -2.91
CA CYS A 85 14.93 -17.14 -2.66
C CYS A 85 14.88 -16.40 -1.31
N LEU A 86 13.77 -15.75 -0.98
CA LEU A 86 13.59 -15.01 0.27
C LEU A 86 13.61 -15.91 1.51
N PHE A 87 13.00 -17.10 1.41
CA PHE A 87 13.01 -18.09 2.47
C PHE A 87 14.22 -19.02 2.43
N LEU A 88 15.17 -18.74 1.53
CA LEU A 88 16.42 -19.48 1.39
C LEU A 88 16.23 -20.98 1.09
N HIS A 89 15.06 -21.38 0.57
CA HIS A 89 14.73 -22.79 0.31
C HIS A 89 15.77 -23.47 -0.59
N LEU A 90 16.41 -22.72 -1.50
CA LEU A 90 17.45 -23.19 -2.41
C LEU A 90 18.71 -23.71 -1.70
N ILE A 91 18.99 -23.23 -0.49
CA ILE A 91 20.28 -23.42 0.21
C ILE A 91 20.15 -24.01 1.61
N LEU A 92 18.93 -24.29 2.05
CA LEU A 92 18.67 -24.99 3.31
C LEU A 92 19.10 -26.46 3.19
N GLU A 93 19.56 -27.04 4.30
CA GLU A 93 19.93 -28.45 4.32
C GLU A 93 18.70 -29.31 4.05
N ILE A 94 18.81 -30.15 3.02
CA ILE A 94 17.72 -30.96 2.51
C ILE A 94 17.62 -32.24 3.36
N PRO A 95 16.43 -32.60 3.88
CA PRO A 95 16.18 -33.90 4.51
C PRO A 95 16.46 -35.07 3.56
N SER A 96 16.49 -36.30 4.07
CA SER A 96 16.77 -37.51 3.28
C SER A 96 15.88 -37.68 2.02
N GLU A 97 14.65 -37.14 2.01
CA GLU A 97 13.73 -37.17 0.86
C GLU A 97 13.61 -35.77 0.22
N ALA A 98 14.51 -35.45 -0.71
CA ALA A 98 14.54 -34.15 -1.39
C ALA A 98 13.21 -33.76 -2.03
N ARG A 99 12.57 -34.67 -2.79
CA ARG A 99 11.30 -34.38 -3.47
C ARG A 99 10.19 -33.96 -2.51
N ARG A 100 10.12 -34.58 -1.33
CA ARG A 100 9.09 -34.27 -0.33
C ARG A 100 9.37 -32.93 0.35
N TRP A 101 10.65 -32.57 0.47
CA TRP A 101 11.06 -31.25 0.94
C TRP A 101 10.69 -30.16 -0.06
N ASP A 102 10.94 -30.40 -1.35
CA ASP A 102 10.56 -29.48 -2.42
C ASP A 102 9.04 -29.21 -2.39
N GLN A 103 8.23 -30.28 -2.27
CA GLN A 103 6.78 -30.16 -2.14
C GLN A 103 6.33 -29.40 -0.89
N ALA A 104 7.02 -29.58 0.23
CA ALA A 104 6.73 -28.85 1.46
C ALA A 104 7.06 -27.36 1.31
N CYS A 105 8.14 -27.02 0.61
CA CYS A 105 8.52 -25.65 0.29
C CYS A 105 7.51 -25.01 -0.67
N ASP A 106 7.10 -25.72 -1.72
CA ASP A 106 6.10 -25.23 -2.67
C ASP A 106 4.76 -24.97 -1.98
N LEU A 107 4.30 -25.89 -1.13
CA LEU A 107 3.05 -25.70 -0.40
C LEU A 107 3.11 -24.51 0.56
N ALA A 108 4.26 -24.28 1.20
CA ALA A 108 4.47 -23.12 2.05
C ALA A 108 4.31 -21.81 1.26
N VAL A 109 4.97 -21.72 0.10
CA VAL A 109 4.91 -20.54 -0.77
C VAL A 109 3.50 -20.37 -1.36
N TYR A 110 2.88 -21.45 -1.82
CA TYR A 110 1.51 -21.43 -2.32
C TYR A 110 0.54 -20.88 -1.28
N ARG A 111 0.56 -21.42 -0.05
CA ARG A 111 -0.30 -20.96 1.04
C ARG A 111 -0.09 -19.48 1.34
N LEU A 112 1.16 -19.01 1.26
CA LEU A 112 1.50 -17.62 1.51
C LEU A 112 0.92 -16.70 0.43
N ILE A 113 1.12 -17.03 -0.85
CA ILE A 113 0.60 -16.26 -1.99
C ILE A 113 -0.93 -16.21 -1.95
N HIS A 114 -1.59 -17.29 -1.50
CA HIS A 114 -3.04 -17.40 -1.41
C HIS A 114 -3.64 -16.97 -0.05
N HIS A 115 -2.83 -16.45 0.87
CA HIS A 115 -3.25 -16.00 2.20
C HIS A 115 -4.03 -17.06 3.02
N GLU A 116 -3.66 -18.34 2.89
CA GLU A 116 -4.31 -19.43 3.64
C GLU A 116 -3.94 -19.39 5.12
N LYS A 117 -4.90 -19.27 6.04
CA LYS A 117 -4.66 -19.32 7.50
C LYS A 117 -4.31 -20.73 8.00
N LYS A 118 -3.20 -21.30 7.55
CA LYS A 118 -2.68 -22.65 7.88
C LYS A 118 -1.19 -22.61 8.16
N GLU A 119 -0.61 -23.76 8.48
CA GLU A 119 0.84 -23.92 8.68
C GLU A 119 1.63 -23.58 7.41
N TYR A 120 2.72 -22.84 7.58
CA TYR A 120 3.61 -22.39 6.49
C TYR A 120 5.03 -22.95 6.62
N ARG A 121 5.40 -23.53 7.77
CA ARG A 121 6.79 -23.99 8.01
C ARG A 121 7.07 -25.25 7.20
N PRO A 122 8.04 -25.24 6.25
CA PRO A 122 8.34 -26.42 5.43
C PRO A 122 8.75 -27.65 6.25
N ALA A 123 9.41 -27.48 7.40
CA ALA A 123 9.76 -28.58 8.30
C ALA A 123 8.53 -29.32 8.87
N ILE A 124 7.47 -28.59 9.22
CA ILE A 124 6.23 -29.19 9.71
C ILE A 124 5.46 -29.81 8.55
N LEU A 125 5.34 -29.10 7.42
CA LEU A 125 4.67 -29.61 6.22
C LEU A 125 5.34 -30.88 5.70
N TYR A 126 6.67 -30.92 5.68
CA TYR A 126 7.45 -32.10 5.34
C TYR A 126 6.99 -33.30 6.17
N SER A 127 6.88 -33.16 7.50
CA SER A 127 6.44 -34.24 8.39
C SER A 127 5.02 -34.77 8.07
N GLN A 128 4.16 -33.93 7.50
CA GLN A 128 2.76 -34.24 7.20
C GLN A 128 2.54 -34.91 5.84
N ASN A 129 3.58 -35.02 5.01
CA ASN A 129 3.50 -35.56 3.64
C ASN A 129 2.44 -34.83 2.79
N PRO A 130 2.71 -33.56 2.45
CA PRO A 130 1.70 -32.68 1.90
C PRO A 130 1.36 -33.06 0.45
N GLU A 131 0.06 -33.06 0.13
CA GLU A 131 -0.40 -33.06 -1.26
C GLU A 131 -0.49 -31.62 -1.78
N LEU A 132 0.07 -31.39 -2.97
CA LEU A 132 0.05 -30.09 -3.62
C LEU A 132 -1.26 -29.88 -4.41
N PRO A 133 -1.84 -28.68 -4.39
CA PRO A 133 -2.96 -28.34 -5.26
C PRO A 133 -2.57 -28.44 -6.74
N GLU A 134 -3.48 -28.91 -7.60
CA GLU A 134 -3.27 -28.96 -9.06
C GLU A 134 -2.99 -27.58 -9.68
N THR A 135 -3.41 -26.51 -9.02
CA THR A 135 -3.25 -25.12 -9.43
C THR A 135 -1.92 -24.49 -9.01
N CYS A 136 -1.04 -25.24 -8.33
CA CYS A 136 0.24 -24.72 -7.87
C CYS A 136 1.17 -24.48 -9.07
N ALA A 137 1.50 -23.22 -9.35
CA ALA A 137 2.52 -22.86 -10.33
C ALA A 137 3.90 -23.17 -9.74
N MET A 138 4.41 -24.37 -10.01
CA MET A 138 5.69 -24.86 -9.47
C MET A 138 6.86 -24.50 -10.39
N ASP A 139 7.98 -24.14 -9.77
CA ASP A 139 9.26 -23.99 -10.46
C ASP A 139 10.01 -25.33 -10.55
N ASP A 140 11.04 -25.37 -11.40
CA ASP A 140 11.91 -26.53 -11.55
C ASP A 140 13.06 -26.47 -10.52
N HIS A 141 12.96 -27.29 -9.48
CA HIS A 141 13.92 -27.30 -8.36
C HIS A 141 15.30 -27.86 -8.72
N GLN A 142 15.51 -28.39 -9.94
CA GLN A 142 16.83 -28.90 -10.32
C GLN A 142 17.93 -27.83 -10.25
N PHE A 143 17.57 -26.56 -10.47
CA PHE A 143 18.48 -25.42 -10.45
C PHE A 143 18.86 -24.96 -9.03
N TRP A 144 18.14 -25.41 -8.00
CA TRP A 144 18.50 -25.10 -6.60
C TRP A 144 19.88 -25.65 -6.25
N LYS A 145 20.28 -26.77 -6.85
CA LYS A 145 21.62 -27.38 -6.68
C LYS A 145 22.74 -26.49 -7.21
N GLN A 146 22.43 -25.55 -8.10
CA GLN A 146 23.36 -24.61 -8.70
C GLN A 146 23.46 -23.30 -7.89
N ALA A 147 22.61 -23.14 -6.86
CA ALA A 147 22.58 -21.94 -6.04
C ALA A 147 23.88 -21.76 -5.24
N ASP A 148 24.53 -20.60 -5.43
CA ASP A 148 25.68 -20.23 -4.62
C ASP A 148 25.20 -19.71 -3.25
N ARG A 149 25.36 -20.57 -2.23
CA ARG A 149 25.01 -20.27 -0.83
C ARG A 149 25.59 -18.95 -0.34
N LYS A 150 26.87 -18.66 -0.62
CA LYS A 150 27.52 -17.45 -0.12
C LYS A 150 26.97 -16.21 -0.82
N LYS A 151 26.82 -16.28 -2.14
CA LYS A 151 26.29 -15.18 -2.95
C LYS A 151 24.84 -14.85 -2.58
N LEU A 152 23.98 -15.86 -2.43
CA LEU A 152 22.58 -15.68 -2.07
C LEU A 152 22.44 -15.07 -0.66
N LEU A 153 23.20 -15.56 0.32
CA LEU A 153 23.21 -15.00 1.68
C LEU A 153 23.71 -13.55 1.70
N GLU A 154 24.76 -13.24 0.94
CA GLU A 154 25.29 -11.88 0.85
C GLU A 154 24.32 -10.93 0.15
N GLN A 155 23.62 -11.40 -0.90
CA GLN A 155 22.53 -10.65 -1.53
C GLN A 155 21.41 -10.36 -0.54
N MET A 156 20.93 -11.37 0.20
CA MET A 156 19.86 -11.20 1.20
C MET A 156 20.30 -10.31 2.37
N LYS A 157 21.54 -10.45 2.83
CA LYS A 157 22.14 -9.59 3.85
C LYS A 157 22.24 -8.14 3.40
N ASN A 158 22.68 -7.88 2.17
CA ASN A 158 22.74 -6.53 1.62
C ASN A 158 21.35 -5.93 1.44
N LEU A 159 20.35 -6.73 1.08
CA LEU A 159 18.96 -6.28 1.01
C LEU A 159 18.42 -5.91 2.39
N TRP A 160 18.63 -6.76 3.40
CA TRP A 160 18.24 -6.46 4.78
C TRP A 160 18.97 -5.22 5.30
N ASN A 161 20.29 -5.12 5.13
CA ASN A 161 21.09 -3.98 5.58
C ASN A 161 20.69 -2.67 4.89
N ASN A 162 20.43 -2.70 3.57
CA ASN A 162 19.94 -1.54 2.83
C ASN A 162 18.46 -1.23 3.13
N SER A 163 17.74 -2.16 3.77
CA SER A 163 16.42 -1.90 4.34
C SER A 163 16.51 -1.21 5.71
N TYR A 164 17.58 -1.42 6.49
CA TYR A 164 17.77 -0.74 7.78
C TYR A 164 18.26 0.72 7.66
N GLY A 165 18.99 1.09 6.60
CA GLY A 165 19.49 2.45 6.38
C GLY A 165 18.47 3.42 5.74
N THR A 166 17.38 2.89 5.19
CA THR A 166 16.29 3.65 4.57
C THR A 166 14.99 2.94 4.94
N GLY A 167 14.40 3.29 6.09
CA GLY A 167 13.07 2.85 6.52
C GLY A 167 12.75 1.37 6.24
N GLY A 168 13.04 0.50 7.20
CA GLY A 168 12.74 -0.94 7.10
C GLY A 168 11.34 -1.18 6.57
N PHE A 169 11.21 -1.94 5.46
CA PHE A 169 9.96 -2.34 4.81
C PHE A 169 8.80 -1.33 4.95
N GLY A 170 9.14 -0.05 4.78
CA GLY A 170 8.27 1.07 5.06
C GLY A 170 7.52 1.48 3.81
N LEU A 171 6.21 1.28 3.87
CA LEU A 171 5.19 2.09 3.24
C LEU A 171 5.64 3.56 3.05
N TYR A 172 5.06 4.18 2.02
CA TYR A 172 5.17 5.59 1.60
C TYR A 172 6.18 5.87 0.49
N GLY A 173 5.61 6.22 -0.68
CA GLY A 173 6.29 6.97 -1.72
C GLY A 173 6.96 8.19 -1.09
N SER A 174 8.29 8.15 -1.07
CA SER A 174 9.12 9.29 -0.78
C SER A 174 9.35 10.03 -2.11
N ASP A 175 8.63 11.14 -2.28
CA ASP A 175 9.01 12.26 -3.16
C ASP A 175 10.33 12.88 -2.67
N GLY A 176 11.41 12.12 -2.78
CA GLY A 176 12.77 12.57 -2.51
C GLY A 176 13.33 13.28 -3.73
N ARG A 177 13.23 14.61 -3.74
CA ARG A 177 13.95 15.49 -4.68
C ARG A 177 15.44 15.09 -4.74
N GLY A 178 15.88 14.65 -5.91
CA GLY A 178 17.28 14.33 -6.19
C GLY A 178 18.14 15.59 -6.28
N THR A 179 19.36 15.51 -5.72
CA THR A 179 20.41 16.53 -5.75
C THR A 179 21.58 16.10 -6.67
N SER A 180 21.28 15.60 -7.87
CA SER A 180 22.30 15.31 -8.89
C SER A 180 22.02 16.09 -10.18
N PRO A 181 23.04 16.74 -10.80
CA PRO A 181 22.87 17.50 -12.04
C PRO A 181 22.64 16.56 -13.23
N GLY A 182 21.62 16.85 -14.04
CA GLY A 182 21.04 15.90 -15.00
C GLY A 182 21.59 15.92 -16.43
N SER A 183 20.97 15.09 -17.29
CA SER A 183 21.03 15.20 -18.75
C SER A 183 19.99 14.31 -19.44
N LEU A 184 18.69 14.64 -19.33
CA LEU A 184 17.67 14.12 -20.26
C LEU A 184 16.64 15.23 -20.48
N GLN A 185 16.56 15.68 -21.73
CA GLN A 185 15.65 16.72 -22.17
C GLN A 185 14.51 16.02 -22.90
N GLU A 186 13.44 15.72 -22.18
CA GLU A 186 12.19 15.26 -22.76
C GLU A 186 11.19 16.41 -22.75
N GLU A 187 10.73 16.80 -23.93
CA GLU A 187 9.59 17.70 -24.11
C GLU A 187 8.33 17.03 -23.57
N ILE A 188 8.00 17.35 -22.32
CA ILE A 188 6.71 17.02 -21.72
C ILE A 188 5.67 17.86 -22.45
N SER A 189 4.99 17.22 -23.41
CA SER A 189 3.73 17.72 -23.93
C SER A 189 2.79 17.91 -22.74
N LEU A 190 2.47 19.16 -22.43
CA LEU A 190 1.49 19.55 -21.41
C LEU A 190 0.12 18.97 -21.77
N ARG A 191 -0.12 17.71 -21.41
CA ARG A 191 -1.47 17.17 -21.29
C ARG A 191 -2.10 17.88 -20.10
N GLU A 192 -3.27 18.44 -20.35
CA GLU A 192 -4.04 19.31 -19.47
C GLU A 192 -4.07 18.81 -18.02
N LYS A 193 -3.92 19.75 -17.07
CA LYS A 193 -4.05 19.51 -15.62
C LYS A 193 -5.26 18.62 -15.34
N HIS A 194 -5.02 17.35 -15.00
CA HIS A 194 -6.08 16.52 -14.44
C HIS A 194 -6.57 17.19 -13.14
N ARG A 195 -7.87 17.51 -13.14
CA ARG A 195 -8.62 18.06 -12.00
C ARG A 195 -8.37 17.18 -10.78
N TYR A 196 -8.10 17.81 -9.63
CA TYR A 196 -7.94 17.09 -8.36
C TYR A 196 -9.29 16.50 -7.94
N ASP A 197 -9.38 15.18 -8.01
CA ASP A 197 -10.58 14.39 -7.77
C ASP A 197 -10.87 14.28 -6.26
N PHE A 198 -12.03 14.78 -5.81
CA PHE A 198 -12.49 14.76 -4.42
C PHE A 198 -12.44 13.35 -3.81
N HIS A 199 -12.79 12.33 -4.59
CA HIS A 199 -12.72 10.93 -4.20
C HIS A 199 -11.30 10.48 -3.83
N ARG A 200 -10.30 10.92 -4.60
CA ARG A 200 -8.90 10.55 -4.37
C ARG A 200 -8.36 11.20 -3.10
N PHE A 201 -8.79 12.42 -2.80
CA PHE A 201 -8.40 13.12 -1.57
C PHE A 201 -8.98 12.42 -0.34
N LEU A 202 -10.30 12.17 -0.30
CA LEU A 202 -10.94 11.48 0.83
C LEU A 202 -10.40 10.07 1.08
N ARG A 203 -10.10 9.30 0.01
CA ARG A 203 -9.45 7.99 0.15
C ARG A 203 -8.11 8.07 0.87
N HIS A 204 -7.36 9.17 0.75
CA HIS A 204 -6.10 9.33 1.50
C HIS A 204 -6.34 9.45 3.02
N PHE A 205 -7.50 9.97 3.44
CA PHE A 205 -7.88 10.06 4.85
C PHE A 205 -8.52 8.77 5.38
N ALA A 206 -9.13 7.96 4.51
CA ALA A 206 -9.77 6.70 4.88
C ALA A 206 -8.80 5.50 4.95
N VAL A 207 -7.54 5.66 4.53
CA VAL A 207 -6.52 4.61 4.62
C VAL A 207 -6.02 4.50 6.06
N HIS A 208 -6.46 3.44 6.74
CA HIS A 208 -5.94 3.02 8.02
C HIS A 208 -4.40 2.89 7.97
N ARG A 209 -3.72 3.66 8.83
CA ARG A 209 -2.34 3.33 9.22
C ARG A 209 -2.40 2.54 10.53
N GLU A 210 -2.29 1.23 10.42
CA GLU A 210 -1.85 0.40 11.54
C GLU A 210 -0.39 0.76 11.81
N GLU A 211 -0.13 1.57 12.84
CA GLU A 211 1.24 1.77 13.32
C GLU A 211 1.63 0.53 14.12
N LEU A 212 2.43 -0.33 13.47
CA LEU A 212 3.10 -1.46 14.12
C LEU A 212 4.10 -0.89 15.13
N HIS A 213 3.81 -1.03 16.42
CA HIS A 213 4.78 -0.73 17.47
C HIS A 213 5.46 -2.01 17.91
N THR A 214 6.78 -1.99 18.00
CA THR A 214 7.55 -3.09 18.60
C THR A 214 7.33 -3.05 20.11
N ASP A 215 6.70 -4.07 20.65
CA ASP A 215 6.55 -4.20 22.10
C ASP A 215 7.89 -4.62 22.71
N THR A 216 8.54 -3.71 23.44
CA THR A 216 9.83 -4.00 24.10
C THR A 216 9.67 -4.82 25.37
N ASP A 217 8.45 -4.93 25.92
CA ASP A 217 8.19 -5.55 27.21
C ASP A 217 7.93 -7.07 27.08
N SER A 218 7.54 -7.55 25.88
CA SER A 218 7.34 -8.97 25.57
C SER A 218 8.60 -9.70 25.10
N PHE A 219 9.77 -9.04 25.07
CA PHE A 219 11.00 -9.67 24.61
C PHE A 219 11.46 -10.80 25.55
N ASP A 220 11.43 -12.05 25.07
CA ASP A 220 11.94 -13.20 25.80
C ASP A 220 13.46 -13.37 25.57
N TYR A 221 14.23 -13.31 26.66
CA TYR A 221 15.68 -13.45 26.64
C TYR A 221 16.15 -14.92 26.63
N ILE A 222 15.25 -15.88 26.83
CA ILE A 222 15.59 -17.31 26.93
C ILE A 222 16.21 -17.86 25.64
N PRO A 223 15.67 -17.62 24.43
CA PRO A 223 16.29 -18.07 23.19
C PRO A 223 17.68 -17.46 22.97
N TYR A 224 17.87 -16.20 23.33
CA TYR A 224 19.13 -15.48 23.21
C TYR A 224 20.22 -16.12 24.09
N LEU A 225 19.90 -16.40 25.35
CA LEU A 225 20.81 -17.08 26.28
C LEU A 225 21.10 -18.52 25.83
N TYR A 226 20.08 -19.26 25.38
CA TYR A 226 20.23 -20.61 24.84
C TYR A 226 21.17 -20.63 23.63
N GLY A 227 21.04 -19.67 22.72
CA GLY A 227 21.92 -19.52 21.55
C GLY A 227 23.39 -19.35 21.93
N LEU A 228 23.65 -18.50 22.92
CA LEU A 228 25.01 -18.24 23.40
C LEU A 228 25.61 -19.43 24.17
N GLU A 229 24.81 -20.12 25.00
CA GLU A 229 25.29 -21.29 25.75
C GLU A 229 25.55 -22.50 24.85
N HIS A 230 24.67 -22.77 23.88
CA HIS A 230 24.75 -23.99 23.06
C HIS A 230 25.53 -23.82 21.77
N TYR A 231 25.48 -22.64 21.14
CA TYR A 231 26.12 -22.38 19.84
C TYR A 231 27.25 -21.34 19.93
N GLY A 232 27.55 -20.85 21.14
CA GLY A 232 28.66 -19.94 21.42
C GLY A 232 28.39 -18.54 20.89
N ASN A 233 28.80 -18.27 19.65
CA ASN A 233 28.79 -16.94 19.04
C ASN A 233 27.55 -16.65 18.18
N MET A 234 26.49 -17.43 18.35
CA MET A 234 25.25 -17.30 17.58
C MET A 234 24.07 -16.98 18.50
N PRO A 235 23.77 -15.68 18.72
CA PRO A 235 22.58 -15.31 19.46
C PRO A 235 21.33 -15.64 18.64
N LEU A 236 20.41 -16.40 19.22
CA LEU A 236 19.09 -16.65 18.65
C LEU A 236 18.17 -15.53 19.12
N ILE A 237 17.85 -14.60 18.22
CA ILE A 237 17.00 -13.44 18.51
C ILE A 237 15.63 -13.72 17.92
N GLU A 238 14.61 -13.74 18.78
CA GLU A 238 13.21 -13.77 18.33
C GLU A 238 12.80 -12.37 17.87
N HIS A 239 11.97 -12.31 16.82
CA HIS A 239 11.46 -11.03 16.33
C HIS A 239 10.41 -10.52 17.33
N LEU A 240 10.51 -9.25 17.71
CA LEU A 240 9.54 -8.61 18.60
C LEU A 240 8.13 -8.76 18.02
N GLU A 241 7.20 -9.26 18.82
CA GLU A 241 5.80 -9.30 18.42
C GLU A 241 5.28 -7.86 18.26
N TYR A 242 4.53 -7.64 17.18
CA TYR A 242 3.94 -6.33 16.93
C TYR A 242 2.68 -6.18 17.77
N GLN A 243 2.58 -5.09 18.52
CA GLN A 243 1.32 -4.70 19.11
C GLN A 243 0.58 -3.76 18.14
N GLU A 244 -0.63 -4.15 17.73
CA GLU A 244 -1.52 -3.30 16.95
C GLU A 244 -2.03 -2.15 17.83
N VAL A 245 -1.41 -0.96 17.70
CA VAL A 245 -1.93 0.24 18.35
C VAL A 245 -2.97 0.89 17.42
N ASN A 246 -4.24 0.57 17.68
CA ASN A 246 -5.37 1.21 17.01
C ASN A 246 -5.49 2.67 17.45
N ARG A 247 -4.90 3.61 16.71
CA ARG A 247 -5.17 5.05 16.91
C ARG A 247 -6.49 5.42 16.25
N MET A 248 -7.36 6.07 17.01
CA MET A 248 -8.56 6.69 16.45
C MET A 248 -8.14 7.84 15.53
N GLU A 249 -8.59 7.81 14.28
CA GLU A 249 -8.38 8.90 13.34
C GLU A 249 -9.46 9.96 13.55
N GLU A 250 -9.06 11.23 13.49
CA GLU A 250 -9.95 12.35 13.73
C GLU A 250 -10.08 13.19 12.46
N LEU A 251 -11.31 13.51 12.09
CA LEU A 251 -11.65 14.30 10.92
C LEU A 251 -12.66 15.38 11.30
N VAL A 252 -12.52 16.57 10.72
CA VAL A 252 -13.50 17.66 10.88
C VAL A 252 -14.09 17.99 9.51
N ILE A 253 -15.41 18.02 9.43
CA ILE A 253 -16.16 18.46 8.25
C ILE A 253 -16.88 19.75 8.63
N ALA A 254 -16.54 20.84 7.97
CA ALA A 254 -17.22 22.11 8.09
C ALA A 254 -18.12 22.34 6.88
N ILE A 255 -19.35 22.78 7.13
CA ILE A 255 -20.35 23.09 6.11
C ILE A 255 -20.71 24.56 6.21
N ASP A 256 -20.51 25.26 5.11
CA ASP A 256 -21.02 26.60 4.91
C ASP A 256 -22.55 26.57 4.71
N THR A 257 -23.27 27.18 5.66
CA THR A 257 -24.74 27.33 5.61
C THR A 257 -25.17 28.77 5.25
N SER A 258 -24.26 29.56 4.68
CA SER A 258 -24.57 30.89 4.16
C SER A 258 -25.63 30.84 3.04
N GLY A 259 -26.26 31.98 2.77
CA GLY A 259 -27.42 32.08 1.88
C GLY A 259 -27.21 31.58 0.44
N SER A 260 -25.97 31.40 0.02
CA SER A 260 -25.59 30.89 -1.31
C SER A 260 -25.55 29.36 -1.42
N CYS A 261 -25.55 28.63 -0.30
CA CYS A 261 -25.52 27.17 -0.30
C CYS A 261 -26.93 26.57 -0.25
N SER A 262 -27.25 25.71 -1.22
CA SER A 262 -28.57 25.05 -1.27
C SER A 262 -28.60 23.79 -0.40
N ALA A 263 -29.74 23.54 0.27
CA ALA A 263 -29.91 22.35 1.10
C ALA A 263 -29.70 21.03 0.34
N ALA A 264 -30.03 21.02 -0.95
CA ALA A 264 -29.82 19.86 -1.82
C ALA A 264 -28.33 19.60 -2.06
N THR A 265 -27.52 20.66 -2.19
CA THR A 265 -26.08 20.55 -2.40
C THR A 265 -25.37 19.99 -1.16
N VAL A 266 -25.74 20.47 0.03
CA VAL A 266 -25.19 19.99 1.30
C VAL A 266 -25.56 18.52 1.53
N ARG A 267 -26.82 18.14 1.27
CA ARG A 267 -27.26 16.74 1.39
C ARG A 267 -26.45 15.82 0.48
N ARG A 268 -26.28 16.20 -0.79
CA ARG A 268 -25.49 15.42 -1.75
C ARG A 268 -24.04 15.28 -1.32
N PHE A 269 -23.42 16.36 -0.84
CA PHE A 269 -22.06 16.32 -0.29
C PHE A 269 -21.94 15.32 0.87
N MET A 270 -22.94 15.28 1.76
CA MET A 270 -22.96 14.34 2.87
C MET A 270 -23.20 12.89 2.43
N GLU A 271 -24.06 12.65 1.44
CA GLU A 271 -24.28 11.32 0.87
C GLU A 271 -23.04 10.78 0.15
N GLU A 272 -22.34 11.63 -0.59
CA GLU A 272 -21.12 11.25 -1.32
C GLU A 272 -19.96 11.01 -0.34
N THR A 273 -19.82 11.87 0.66
CA THR A 273 -18.86 11.67 1.75
C THR A 273 -19.17 10.37 2.49
N TYR A 274 -20.44 10.10 2.79
CA TYR A 274 -20.84 8.83 3.41
C TYR A 274 -20.46 7.63 2.53
N GLY A 275 -20.75 7.66 1.22
CA GLY A 275 -20.41 6.57 0.30
C GLY A 275 -18.92 6.24 0.32
N ILE A 276 -18.06 7.26 0.19
CA ILE A 276 -16.61 7.09 0.20
C ILE A 276 -16.12 6.52 1.54
N LEU A 277 -16.71 6.95 2.65
CA LEU A 277 -16.31 6.53 3.99
C LEU A 277 -16.87 5.15 4.37
N SER A 278 -18.03 4.78 3.83
CA SER A 278 -18.70 3.49 4.08
C SER A 278 -18.07 2.31 3.35
N ASP A 279 -17.34 2.56 2.26
CA ASP A 279 -16.63 1.52 1.50
C ASP A 279 -15.49 0.84 2.30
N HIS A 280 -15.07 1.44 3.42
CA HIS A 280 -14.00 0.91 4.27
C HIS A 280 -14.59 0.24 5.53
N GLU A 281 -14.48 -1.10 5.62
CA GLU A 281 -15.16 -1.98 6.59
C GLU A 281 -14.97 -1.66 8.10
N ASN A 282 -14.11 -0.70 8.48
CA ASN A 282 -13.80 -0.38 9.87
C ASN A 282 -13.90 1.11 10.24
N PHE A 283 -14.36 1.97 9.33
CA PHE A 283 -14.34 3.42 9.52
C PHE A 283 -15.13 3.89 10.77
N PHE A 284 -16.40 3.51 10.89
CA PHE A 284 -17.25 3.95 12.00
C PHE A 284 -16.99 3.27 13.35
N ARG A 285 -16.09 2.29 13.44
CA ARG A 285 -15.76 1.61 14.70
C ARG A 285 -14.67 2.31 15.50
N LYS A 286 -13.86 3.16 14.85
CA LYS A 286 -12.66 3.77 15.43
C LYS A 286 -12.45 5.23 15.02
N MET A 287 -13.44 5.91 14.44
CA MET A 287 -13.27 7.30 14.00
C MET A 287 -14.03 8.30 14.87
N ASN A 288 -13.38 9.45 15.08
CA ASN A 288 -13.88 10.58 15.85
C ASN A 288 -14.12 11.77 14.89
N LEU A 289 -15.38 11.97 14.49
CA LEU A 289 -15.76 12.91 13.44
C LEU A 289 -16.55 14.09 14.00
N TYR A 290 -16.16 15.32 13.65
CA TYR A 290 -16.92 16.52 14.00
C TYR A 290 -17.50 17.15 12.74
N ILE A 291 -18.82 17.32 12.71
CA ILE A 291 -19.52 18.07 11.66
C ILE A 291 -19.89 19.44 12.24
N ILE A 292 -19.44 20.51 11.60
CA ILE A 292 -19.64 21.88 12.06
C ILE A 292 -20.42 22.63 10.99
N GLN A 293 -21.60 23.14 11.32
CA GLN A 293 -22.35 24.06 10.48
C GLN A 293 -22.01 25.50 10.86
N CYS A 294 -21.71 26.34 9.87
CA CYS A 294 -21.29 27.71 10.13
C CYS A 294 -21.61 28.66 8.98
N ASP A 295 -21.81 29.92 9.34
CA ASP A 295 -21.92 31.06 8.42
C ASP A 295 -20.89 32.15 8.78
N SER A 296 -21.30 33.23 9.45
CA SER A 296 -20.40 34.17 10.12
C SER A 296 -20.01 33.68 11.51
N PHE A 297 -20.81 32.76 12.06
CA PHE A 297 -20.61 32.13 13.36
C PHE A 297 -20.88 30.62 13.24
N ILE A 298 -20.43 29.87 14.23
CA ILE A 298 -20.80 28.45 14.34
C ILE A 298 -22.25 28.37 14.75
N GLN A 299 -23.05 27.66 13.96
CA GLN A 299 -24.49 27.50 14.15
C GLN A 299 -24.80 26.20 14.89
N ASP A 300 -24.11 25.12 14.51
CA ASP A 300 -24.33 23.79 15.08
C ASP A 300 -23.06 22.94 15.01
N VAL A 301 -22.88 22.05 15.97
CA VAL A 301 -21.74 21.13 16.04
C VAL A 301 -22.24 19.76 16.46
N ILE A 302 -21.93 18.76 15.64
CA ILE A 302 -22.31 17.38 15.87
C ILE A 302 -21.06 16.54 15.94
N HIS A 303 -21.03 15.69 16.95
CA HIS A 303 -19.97 14.72 17.17
C HIS A 303 -20.50 13.34 16.74
N VAL A 304 -19.92 12.80 15.69
CA VAL A 304 -20.28 11.49 15.13
C VAL A 304 -19.22 10.48 15.58
N THR A 305 -19.68 9.46 16.31
CA THR A 305 -18.82 8.38 16.82
C THR A 305 -19.17 7.01 16.23
N CYS A 306 -20.37 6.87 15.66
CA CYS A 306 -20.83 5.64 15.03
C CYS A 306 -21.67 5.91 13.77
N GLU A 307 -21.95 4.85 13.01
CA GLU A 307 -22.74 4.92 11.78
C GLU A 307 -24.19 5.37 12.03
N ASP A 308 -24.75 4.99 13.18
CA ASP A 308 -26.11 5.37 13.56
C ASP A 308 -26.21 6.88 13.82
N ASP A 309 -25.20 7.51 14.44
CA ASP A 309 -25.13 8.96 14.63
C ASP A 309 -25.18 9.70 13.29
N TRP A 310 -24.45 9.19 12.28
CA TRP A 310 -24.42 9.77 10.94
C TRP A 310 -25.77 9.63 10.21
N LYS A 311 -26.39 8.45 10.24
CA LYS A 311 -27.71 8.23 9.63
C LYS A 311 -28.80 9.08 10.29
N ASN A 312 -28.74 9.24 11.61
CA ASN A 312 -29.63 10.13 12.35
C ASN A 312 -29.46 11.59 11.93
N TYR A 313 -28.22 12.03 11.70
CA TYR A 313 -27.95 13.37 11.20
C TYR A 313 -28.48 13.59 9.77
N LEU A 314 -28.21 12.66 8.84
CA LEU A 314 -28.70 12.74 7.46
C LEU A 314 -30.23 12.81 7.35
N THR A 315 -30.93 12.11 8.24
CA THR A 315 -32.40 12.08 8.26
C THR A 315 -33.02 13.35 8.84
N HIS A 316 -32.35 14.00 9.81
CA HIS A 316 -32.87 15.17 10.53
C HIS A 316 -32.12 16.48 10.24
N ILE A 317 -31.35 16.55 9.14
CA ILE A 317 -30.54 17.72 8.84
C ILE A 317 -31.39 19.01 8.75
N THR A 318 -31.25 19.88 9.73
CA THR A 318 -31.82 21.23 9.74
C THR A 318 -30.70 22.23 9.53
N ILE A 319 -30.79 22.98 8.44
CA ILE A 319 -29.82 24.01 8.11
C ILE A 319 -30.19 25.29 8.87
N HIS A 320 -29.32 25.70 9.78
CA HIS A 320 -29.44 26.94 10.55
C HIS A 320 -28.48 27.99 9.96
N GLY A 321 -28.95 29.24 9.77
CA GLY A 321 -28.11 30.34 9.26
C GLY A 321 -28.76 31.19 8.16
N ARG A 322 -27.94 31.65 7.20
CA ARG A 322 -28.14 32.67 6.13
C ARG A 322 -27.53 34.06 6.39
N GLY A 323 -26.50 34.13 7.23
CA GLY A 323 -25.67 35.32 7.37
C GLY A 323 -24.64 35.49 6.24
N GLY A 324 -23.69 36.42 6.45
CA GLY A 324 -22.45 36.47 5.67
C GLY A 324 -21.52 35.30 6.02
N THR A 325 -20.36 35.24 5.39
CA THR A 325 -19.48 34.06 5.46
C THR A 325 -18.11 34.42 6.03
N ASP A 326 -17.76 33.81 7.18
CA ASP A 326 -16.41 33.88 7.76
C ASP A 326 -15.95 32.47 8.11
N PHE A 327 -14.86 32.02 7.49
CA PHE A 327 -14.37 30.65 7.70
C PHE A 327 -13.55 30.51 8.98
N ARG A 328 -12.99 31.61 9.52
CA ARG A 328 -12.06 31.62 10.67
C ARG A 328 -12.65 31.06 11.98
N PRO A 329 -13.93 31.26 12.33
CA PRO A 329 -14.52 30.71 13.56
C PRO A 329 -14.36 29.19 13.68
N VAL A 330 -14.48 28.46 12.57
CA VAL A 330 -14.29 27.00 12.56
C VAL A 330 -12.87 26.62 12.96
N PHE A 331 -11.86 27.27 12.39
CA PHE A 331 -10.46 27.01 12.72
C PHE A 331 -10.15 27.34 14.18
N ALA A 332 -10.74 28.41 14.72
CA ALA A 332 -10.62 28.75 16.14
C ALA A 332 -11.24 27.68 17.05
N TYR A 333 -12.40 27.14 16.65
CA TYR A 333 -13.08 26.08 17.39
C TYR A 333 -12.31 24.76 17.36
N VAL A 334 -11.80 24.37 16.19
CA VAL A 334 -10.92 23.19 16.05
C VAL A 334 -9.67 23.32 16.92
N GLN A 335 -9.06 24.52 16.95
CA GLN A 335 -7.92 24.76 17.84
C GLN A 335 -8.31 24.63 19.32
N ASN A 336 -9.49 25.08 19.71
CA ASN A 336 -9.99 24.91 21.08
C ASN A 336 -10.18 23.43 21.43
N LEU A 337 -10.80 22.64 20.54
CA LEU A 337 -10.95 21.19 20.72
C LEU A 337 -9.61 20.46 20.86
N ARG A 338 -8.58 20.95 20.17
CA ARG A 338 -7.21 20.41 20.33
C ARG A 338 -6.60 20.78 21.67
N ASN A 339 -6.78 22.03 22.10
CA ASN A 339 -6.25 22.50 23.39
C ASN A 339 -6.92 21.79 24.59
N THR A 340 -8.20 21.45 24.49
CA THR A 340 -8.92 20.68 25.52
C THR A 340 -8.63 19.19 25.47
N GLY A 341 -7.92 18.71 24.45
CA GLY A 341 -7.55 17.32 24.25
C GLY A 341 -8.68 16.43 23.72
N ALA A 342 -9.78 17.03 23.26
CA ALA A 342 -10.87 16.33 22.56
C ALA A 342 -10.48 15.90 21.14
N LEU A 343 -9.58 16.67 20.51
CA LEU A 343 -8.89 16.29 19.27
C LEU A 343 -7.40 16.13 19.54
N ARG A 344 -6.88 14.90 19.46
CA ARG A 344 -5.45 14.59 19.68
C ARG A 344 -4.70 14.30 18.39
N ASN A 345 -5.36 13.72 17.40
CA ASN A 345 -4.76 13.21 16.16
C ASN A 345 -5.56 13.61 14.92
N LEU A 346 -5.86 14.90 14.80
CA LEU A 346 -6.59 15.48 13.68
C LEU A 346 -5.81 15.28 12.37
N LYS A 347 -6.34 14.44 11.47
CA LYS A 347 -5.75 14.17 10.15
C LYS A 347 -6.00 15.33 9.19
N GLY A 348 -7.20 15.90 9.23
CA GLY A 348 -7.52 17.02 8.37
C GLY A 348 -8.90 17.63 8.60
N LEU A 349 -9.15 18.70 7.85
CA LEU A 349 -10.37 19.48 7.86
C LEU A 349 -10.88 19.65 6.42
N LEU A 350 -12.10 19.21 6.18
CA LEU A 350 -12.82 19.38 4.92
C LEU A 350 -13.83 20.52 5.08
N TYR A 351 -13.76 21.52 4.22
CA TYR A 351 -14.64 22.69 4.29
C TYR A 351 -15.46 22.79 3.01
N PHE A 352 -16.76 22.50 3.11
CA PHE A 352 -17.69 22.63 2.00
C PHE A 352 -18.23 24.07 1.92
N THR A 353 -17.96 24.77 0.83
CA THR A 353 -18.38 26.17 0.64
C THR A 353 -18.49 26.52 -0.85
N ASP A 354 -19.16 27.63 -1.17
CA ASP A 354 -19.16 28.19 -2.53
C ASP A 354 -17.97 29.14 -2.78
N GLY A 355 -17.20 29.46 -1.73
CA GLY A 355 -15.92 30.16 -1.78
C GLY A 355 -15.99 31.68 -1.65
N ASP A 356 -17.14 32.24 -1.27
CA ASP A 356 -17.27 33.66 -0.96
C ASP A 356 -17.26 33.91 0.54
N GLY A 357 -16.08 34.15 1.11
CA GLY A 357 -15.91 34.39 2.55
C GLY A 357 -14.51 34.82 2.95
N ILE A 358 -14.31 35.07 4.25
CA ILE A 358 -13.01 35.45 4.81
C ILE A 358 -12.21 34.18 5.15
N TYR A 359 -11.10 33.99 4.43
CA TYR A 359 -10.20 32.86 4.65
C TYR A 359 -9.21 33.11 5.80
N PRO A 360 -8.77 32.05 6.50
CA PRO A 360 -7.64 32.14 7.41
C PRO A 360 -6.33 32.49 6.68
N GLU A 361 -5.61 33.47 7.20
CA GLU A 361 -4.30 33.89 6.64
C GLU A 361 -3.17 32.94 7.05
N ARG A 362 -3.27 32.35 8.24
CA ARG A 362 -2.23 31.47 8.80
C ARG A 362 -2.45 30.03 8.36
N PRO A 363 -1.37 29.32 7.98
CA PRO A 363 -1.46 27.91 7.65
C PRO A 363 -1.79 27.05 8.88
N THR A 364 -2.54 25.98 8.66
CA THR A 364 -2.78 24.93 9.66
C THR A 364 -1.64 23.90 9.65
N ASP A 365 -1.46 23.21 10.77
CA ASP A 365 -0.54 22.08 10.92
C ASP A 365 -1.17 20.73 10.53
N TYR A 366 -2.47 20.70 10.26
CA TYR A 366 -3.22 19.59 9.67
C TYR A 366 -3.62 19.90 8.22
N GLN A 367 -3.92 18.86 7.43
CA GLN A 367 -4.33 19.03 6.04
C GLN A 367 -5.71 19.70 5.96
N THR A 368 -5.82 20.80 5.21
CA THR A 368 -7.09 21.51 5.02
C THR A 368 -7.46 21.52 3.55
N ALA A 369 -8.71 21.17 3.24
CA ALA A 369 -9.24 21.24 1.90
C ALA A 369 -10.56 22.00 1.86
N PHE A 370 -10.67 22.93 0.92
CA PHE A 370 -11.93 23.58 0.56
C PHE A 370 -12.54 22.88 -0.65
N ILE A 371 -13.80 22.48 -0.51
CA ILE A 371 -14.55 21.69 -1.49
C ILE A 371 -15.63 22.58 -2.09
N PHE A 372 -15.65 22.64 -3.42
CA PHE A 372 -16.53 23.51 -4.18
C PHE A 372 -17.39 22.71 -5.17
N TYR A 373 -18.64 23.14 -5.37
CA TYR A 373 -19.57 22.49 -6.33
C TYR A 373 -19.41 23.02 -7.77
N ARG A 374 -18.94 24.26 -7.96
CA ARG A 374 -18.73 24.89 -9.28
C ARG A 374 -17.58 25.87 -9.26
N GLU A 375 -16.73 25.84 -10.27
CA GLU A 375 -15.62 26.79 -10.40
C GLU A 375 -16.13 28.23 -10.54
N LYS A 376 -15.80 29.08 -9.57
CA LYS A 376 -16.13 30.52 -9.55
C LYS A 376 -14.84 31.34 -9.48
N ALA A 377 -14.86 32.55 -10.04
CA ALA A 377 -13.71 33.47 -10.01
C ALA A 377 -13.20 33.78 -8.58
N LEU A 378 -14.08 33.71 -7.58
CA LEU A 378 -13.75 33.92 -6.16
C LEU A 378 -12.85 32.82 -5.56
N HIS A 379 -12.76 31.64 -6.18
CA HIS A 379 -11.90 30.53 -5.71
C HIS A 379 -10.40 30.84 -5.80
N GLN A 380 -10.04 31.91 -6.51
CA GLN A 380 -8.67 32.41 -6.57
C GLN A 380 -8.21 32.99 -5.22
N LYS A 381 -9.12 33.33 -4.30
CA LYS A 381 -8.80 33.86 -2.96
C LYS A 381 -8.46 32.78 -1.93
N VAL A 382 -8.66 31.50 -2.24
CA VAL A 382 -8.30 30.40 -1.32
C VAL A 382 -6.78 30.42 -1.09
N PRO A 383 -6.31 30.38 0.18
CA PRO A 383 -4.90 30.41 0.52
C PRO A 383 -4.10 29.30 -0.17
N VAL A 384 -2.85 29.59 -0.53
CA VAL A 384 -1.95 28.66 -1.25
C VAL A 384 -1.65 27.38 -0.45
N TRP A 385 -1.76 27.45 0.88
CA TRP A 385 -1.51 26.32 1.77
C TRP A 385 -2.69 25.34 1.88
N ALA A 386 -3.89 25.73 1.44
CA ALA A 386 -5.07 24.88 1.50
C ALA A 386 -5.34 24.22 0.14
N HIS A 387 -5.79 22.96 0.16
CA HIS A 387 -6.16 22.26 -1.06
C HIS A 387 -7.50 22.77 -1.60
N LYS A 388 -7.61 22.90 -2.93
CA LYS A 388 -8.86 23.26 -3.62
C LYS A 388 -9.37 22.01 -4.33
N LEU A 389 -10.57 21.58 -3.97
CA LEU A 389 -11.21 20.38 -4.51
C LEU A 389 -12.55 20.74 -5.13
N TYR A 390 -12.92 20.00 -6.17
CA TYR A 390 -14.18 20.19 -6.88
C TYR A 390 -14.95 18.86 -6.87
N MET A 391 -16.27 18.94 -6.65
CA MET A 391 -17.18 17.81 -6.84
C MET A 391 -17.77 17.86 -8.26
N ASP A 392 -17.83 16.72 -8.93
CA ASP A 392 -18.38 16.62 -10.28
C ASP A 392 -19.91 16.48 -10.27
N GLU A 393 -20.58 17.12 -11.24
CA GLU A 393 -22.00 16.92 -11.52
C GLU A 393 -22.18 15.59 -12.29
N THR A 394 -22.16 14.44 -11.60
CA THR A 394 -22.72 13.19 -12.16
C THR A 394 -24.15 12.94 -11.75
#